data_AF-A0A8S9ES90-F1
#
_entry.id   AF-A0A8S9ES90-F1
#
_cell.length_a   1.000
_cell.length_b   1.000
_cell.length_c   1.000
_cell.angle_alpha   90.00
_cell.angle_beta   90.00
_cell.angle_gamma   90.00
#
_symmetry.space_group_name_H-M   'P 1'
#
loop_
_entity.id
_entity.type
_entity.pdbx_description
1 polymer ?
#
loop_
_entity_poly.entity_id
_entity_poly.type
_entity_poly.pdbx_seq_one_letter_code
_entity_poly.pdbx_strand_id
1 'polypeptide(L)'
;RAKPKKAEDETVRRRSMRLQRVEPSGIPMPEMPAQPGAEEYPQVPAGPLPMVPEDQMGDSKLTEDLLTTWMRISEVLLVIITNVLMMLSRYQDSLNSMVLSEDNIKKIVKYRVSSMAIHPSESIIFVAAGDKSGQIGLWNVNSKSEEGAHVFIPHNYLVSCMHFSPFNPAHLLSLSNETLRCGDVTRAVFDEICRSEESLSSFDFLEDNASTAIVGHWDGDVAVVDRRTPGTSSELSADIGFKRTRTVHVHPVNKQYFIAAGSVDVCIYDVRYLKSNGNKPVSSLKGHTKSVASAYFSPVTGNRVVTVCADDKLRHNNNTGRWLTRFRAIWDPKQEDCFVVGSMARPRQIEVFQDTGKLLHSFYNLDCLGSVCSINVVHPSKNILVGGNSSGRLHVF
;
A
#
# COMPACT_ATOMS: atom_id res chain seq x y z
N ARG A 1 7.16 -78.66 9.08
CA ARG A 1 7.97 -77.57 9.68
C ARG A 1 7.30 -76.24 9.35
N ALA A 2 6.48 -75.71 10.27
CA ALA A 2 5.67 -74.50 10.07
C ALA A 2 6.49 -73.25 10.42
N LYS A 3 6.34 -72.16 9.64
CA LYS A 3 6.96 -70.85 9.91
C LYS A 3 6.19 -70.10 11.02
N PRO A 4 6.86 -69.36 11.93
CA PRO A 4 6.17 -68.63 12.98
C PRO A 4 5.56 -67.33 12.45
N LYS A 5 4.40 -66.95 13.00
CA LYS A 5 3.73 -65.65 12.79
C LYS A 5 4.52 -64.54 13.49
N LYS A 6 4.74 -63.42 12.80
CA LYS A 6 5.28 -62.18 13.38
C LYS A 6 4.19 -61.49 14.23
N ALA A 7 4.54 -61.11 15.45
CA ALA A 7 3.74 -60.25 16.31
C ALA A 7 3.70 -58.82 15.74
N GLU A 8 2.54 -58.16 15.87
CA GLU A 8 2.36 -56.74 15.57
C GLU A 8 3.09 -55.90 16.61
N ASP A 9 3.90 -54.95 16.15
CA ASP A 9 4.64 -54.01 17.01
C ASP A 9 3.78 -52.75 17.20
N GLU A 10 3.41 -52.44 18.45
CA GLU A 10 2.68 -51.23 18.79
C GLU A 10 3.51 -49.98 18.45
N THR A 11 2.94 -49.04 17.71
CA THR A 11 3.59 -47.77 17.39
C THR A 11 3.79 -46.92 18.66
N VAL A 12 5.03 -46.81 19.12
CA VAL A 12 5.42 -45.91 20.22
C VAL A 12 5.18 -44.45 19.81
N ARG A 13 4.21 -43.79 20.47
CA ARG A 13 3.98 -42.34 20.32
C ARG A 13 5.14 -41.56 20.94
N ARG A 14 5.97 -40.94 20.10
CA ARG A 14 7.06 -40.04 20.52
C ARG A 14 6.47 -38.81 21.25
N ARG A 15 6.80 -38.63 22.53
CA ARG A 15 6.43 -37.44 23.31
C ARG A 15 7.61 -36.47 23.41
N SER A 16 7.31 -35.18 23.49
CA SER A 16 8.30 -34.10 23.53
C SER A 16 9.18 -34.15 24.78
N MET A 17 10.51 -34.10 24.58
CA MET A 17 11.54 -34.08 25.64
C MET A 17 11.37 -32.92 26.62
N ARG A 18 10.79 -31.80 26.18
CA ARG A 18 10.50 -30.64 27.02
C ARG A 18 9.44 -30.92 28.09
N LEU A 19 8.46 -31.79 27.78
CA LEU A 19 7.45 -32.24 28.74
C LEU A 19 8.00 -33.28 29.72
N GLN A 20 9.13 -33.90 29.38
CA GLN A 20 9.83 -34.89 30.21
C GLN A 20 10.91 -34.27 31.10
N ARG A 21 11.08 -32.93 31.08
CA ARG A 21 12.07 -32.19 31.88
C ARG A 21 13.49 -32.77 31.80
N VAL A 22 13.86 -33.28 30.63
CA VAL A 22 15.24 -33.73 30.37
C VAL A 22 16.03 -32.52 29.89
N GLU A 23 17.09 -32.15 30.61
CA GLU A 23 17.96 -31.06 30.20
C GLU A 23 18.83 -31.46 29.00
N PRO A 24 19.10 -30.54 28.04
CA PRO A 24 19.93 -30.85 26.89
C PRO A 24 21.39 -31.02 27.30
N SER A 25 22.04 -32.09 26.84
CA SER A 25 23.47 -32.33 27.01
C SER A 25 24.29 -31.18 26.40
N GLY A 26 25.27 -30.67 27.15
CA GLY A 26 26.10 -29.51 26.83
C GLY A 26 26.97 -29.67 25.58
N ILE A 27 26.38 -29.38 24.42
CA ILE A 27 27.09 -29.11 23.18
C ILE A 27 27.49 -27.62 23.21
N PRO A 28 28.76 -27.26 22.91
CA PRO A 28 29.16 -25.85 22.82
C PRO A 28 28.25 -25.11 21.84
N MET A 29 27.70 -23.98 22.28
CA MET A 29 26.87 -23.11 21.46
C MET A 29 27.66 -22.67 20.21
N PRO A 30 27.13 -22.86 18.99
CA PRO A 30 27.68 -22.20 17.81
C PRO A 30 27.70 -20.69 18.05
N GLU A 31 28.78 -20.02 17.66
CA GLU A 31 28.85 -18.56 17.69
C GLU A 31 27.59 -17.98 17.07
N MET A 32 26.92 -17.10 17.83
CA MET A 32 25.75 -16.40 17.32
C MET A 32 26.14 -15.69 16.03
N PRO A 33 25.34 -15.81 14.95
CA PRO A 33 25.53 -14.96 13.79
C PRO A 33 25.60 -13.52 14.27
N ALA A 34 26.61 -12.78 13.82
CA ALA A 34 26.75 -11.36 14.11
C ALA A 34 25.37 -10.69 13.93
N GLN A 35 24.96 -9.89 14.92
CA GLN A 35 23.78 -9.05 14.72
C GLN A 35 23.99 -8.29 13.41
N PRO A 36 23.01 -8.26 12.48
CA PRO A 36 23.14 -7.42 11.31
C PRO A 36 23.44 -6.02 11.82
N GLY A 37 24.52 -5.42 11.30
CA GLY A 37 24.90 -4.05 11.64
C GLY A 37 23.70 -3.12 11.50
N ALA A 38 23.68 -2.02 12.26
CA ALA A 38 22.61 -1.03 12.17
C ALA A 38 22.33 -0.72 10.69
N GLU A 39 21.09 -0.94 10.23
CA GLU A 39 20.68 -0.55 8.87
C GLU A 39 20.91 0.97 8.77
N GLU A 40 21.94 1.41 8.03
CA GLU A 40 22.16 2.82 7.73
C GLU A 40 21.02 3.29 6.82
N TYR A 41 20.16 4.13 7.37
CA TYR A 41 19.11 4.79 6.60
C TYR A 41 19.68 6.02 5.89
N PRO A 42 19.14 6.39 4.71
CA PRO A 42 19.48 7.62 4.02
C PRO A 42 19.42 8.83 4.98
N GLN A 43 20.26 9.83 4.74
CA GLN A 43 20.22 11.13 5.43
C GLN A 43 19.72 12.19 4.45
N VAL A 44 18.46 12.05 4.06
CA VAL A 44 17.74 12.97 3.17
C VAL A 44 17.54 14.31 3.90
N PRO A 45 18.09 15.42 3.36
CA PRO A 45 18.04 16.71 4.02
C PRO A 45 16.62 17.30 4.01
N ALA A 46 16.48 18.39 4.77
CA ALA A 46 15.29 19.22 4.75
C ALA A 46 15.18 20.05 3.48
N GLY A 47 13.94 20.25 3.02
CA GLY A 47 13.64 21.11 1.88
C GLY A 47 13.56 20.36 0.54
N PRO A 48 13.61 21.09 -0.59
CA PRO A 48 13.45 20.51 -1.91
C PRO A 48 14.65 19.66 -2.32
N LEU A 49 14.39 18.54 -2.97
CA LEU A 49 15.40 17.60 -3.46
C LEU A 49 15.27 17.44 -4.97
N PRO A 50 16.37 17.44 -5.74
CA PRO A 50 16.28 17.14 -7.17
C PRO A 50 15.91 15.66 -7.41
N MET A 51 15.16 15.39 -8.48
CA MET A 51 14.83 14.03 -8.94
C MET A 51 16.05 13.39 -9.61
N VAL A 52 17.04 13.01 -8.80
CA VAL A 52 18.23 12.27 -9.24
C VAL A 52 18.10 10.81 -8.79
N PRO A 53 18.26 9.83 -9.70
CA PRO A 53 18.19 8.42 -9.33
C PRO A 53 19.30 8.01 -8.35
N GLU A 54 19.06 6.94 -7.58
CA GLU A 54 20.03 6.36 -6.65
C GLU A 54 21.32 5.90 -7.38
N ASP A 55 21.17 5.29 -8.55
CA ASP A 55 22.29 4.78 -9.35
C ASP A 55 22.90 5.90 -10.21
N GLN A 56 23.66 6.81 -9.58
CA GLN A 56 24.33 7.96 -10.23
C GLN A 56 25.32 7.60 -11.36
N MET A 57 25.51 6.31 -11.70
CA MET A 57 26.34 5.83 -12.82
C MET A 57 25.55 5.44 -14.09
N GLY A 58 24.21 5.43 -14.03
CA GLY A 58 23.35 4.97 -15.13
C GLY A 58 22.66 6.11 -15.87
N ASP A 59 23.21 6.46 -17.04
CA ASP A 59 22.61 7.20 -18.16
C ASP A 59 21.54 8.26 -17.81
N SER A 60 21.98 9.51 -17.59
CA SER A 60 21.11 10.66 -17.32
C SER A 60 19.99 10.81 -18.34
N LYS A 61 20.25 10.39 -19.58
CA LYS A 61 19.29 10.42 -20.68
C LYS A 61 18.06 9.56 -20.44
N LEU A 62 18.22 8.36 -19.88
CA LEU A 62 17.10 7.46 -19.60
C LEU A 62 16.19 8.01 -18.51
N THR A 63 16.79 8.64 -17.51
CA THR A 63 16.05 9.33 -16.45
C THR A 63 15.29 10.51 -17.03
N GLU A 64 15.93 11.32 -17.89
CA GLU A 64 15.27 12.41 -18.62
C GLU A 64 14.12 11.89 -19.48
N ASP A 65 14.29 10.76 -20.17
CA ASP A 65 13.23 10.13 -20.97
C ASP A 65 12.05 9.66 -20.11
N LEU A 66 12.31 9.11 -18.92
CA LEU A 66 11.26 8.74 -17.96
C LEU A 66 10.50 9.97 -17.46
N LEU A 67 11.21 11.01 -17.02
CA LEU A 67 10.59 12.24 -16.52
C LEU A 67 9.83 12.97 -17.63
N THR A 68 10.37 12.99 -18.85
CA THR A 68 9.67 13.51 -20.04
C THR A 68 8.42 12.70 -20.34
N THR A 69 8.49 11.37 -20.22
CA THR A 69 7.31 10.50 -20.38
C THR A 69 6.26 10.83 -19.33
N TRP A 70 6.64 10.98 -18.06
CA TRP A 70 5.71 11.33 -16.97
C TRP A 70 5.11 12.72 -17.19
N MET A 71 5.89 13.74 -17.56
CA MET A 71 5.37 15.05 -17.96
C MET A 71 4.33 14.94 -19.07
N ARG A 72 4.68 14.28 -20.18
CA ARG A 72 3.81 14.14 -21.35
C ARG A 72 2.48 13.46 -21.03
N ILE A 73 2.49 12.41 -20.20
CA ILE A 73 1.24 11.71 -19.83
C ILE A 73 0.41 12.48 -18.82
N SER A 74 0.99 13.49 -18.15
CA SER A 74 0.30 14.36 -17.20
C SER A 74 -0.40 15.55 -17.87
N GLU A 75 0.05 15.95 -19.07
CA GLU A 75 -0.57 17.02 -19.86
C GLU A 75 -1.90 16.61 -20.51
N VAL A 76 -2.14 15.31 -20.65
CA VAL A 76 -3.38 14.81 -21.25
C VAL A 76 -4.53 15.04 -20.27
N LEU A 77 -5.47 15.88 -20.70
CA LEU A 77 -6.65 16.28 -19.93
C LEU A 77 -7.29 15.05 -19.31
N LEU A 78 -7.46 15.09 -17.98
CA LEU A 78 -8.20 14.10 -17.23
C LEU A 78 -9.57 13.95 -17.91
N VAL A 79 -9.79 12.84 -18.62
CA VAL A 79 -11.13 12.48 -19.05
C VAL A 79 -11.88 12.31 -17.74
N ILE A 80 -12.81 13.23 -17.49
CA ILE A 80 -13.80 13.10 -16.42
C ILE A 80 -14.25 11.66 -16.48
N ILE A 81 -13.98 10.88 -15.43
CA ILE A 81 -14.46 9.52 -15.31
C ILE A 81 -15.98 9.64 -15.34
N THR A 82 -16.56 9.56 -16.55
CA THR A 82 -17.98 9.33 -16.69
C THR A 82 -18.17 7.96 -16.07
N ASN A 83 -18.81 7.97 -14.90
CA ASN A 83 -19.22 6.81 -14.13
C ASN A 83 -20.12 5.92 -15.00
N VAL A 84 -19.53 5.17 -15.91
CA VAL A 84 -20.19 4.04 -16.54
C VAL A 84 -20.06 2.93 -15.53
N LEU A 85 -21.09 2.79 -14.69
CA LEU A 85 -21.26 1.60 -13.87
C LEU A 85 -21.23 0.40 -14.83
N MET A 86 -20.11 -0.32 -14.84
CA MET A 86 -19.96 -1.46 -15.73
C MET A 86 -20.73 -2.63 -15.13
N MET A 87 -21.66 -3.19 -15.92
CA MET A 87 -22.41 -4.38 -15.53
C MET A 87 -21.49 -5.46 -14.98
N LEU A 88 -21.87 -6.06 -13.85
CA LEU A 88 -21.05 -7.03 -13.13
C LEU A 88 -20.58 -8.21 -14.00
N SER A 89 -21.39 -8.65 -14.97
CA SER A 89 -20.99 -9.70 -15.92
C SER A 89 -19.82 -9.26 -16.81
N ARG A 90 -19.88 -8.06 -17.39
CA ARG A 90 -18.79 -7.49 -18.20
C ARG A 90 -17.54 -7.23 -17.36
N TYR A 91 -17.72 -6.86 -16.10
CA TYR A 91 -16.62 -6.74 -15.16
C TYR A 91 -15.93 -8.08 -14.94
N GLN A 92 -16.68 -9.14 -14.69
CA GLN A 92 -16.12 -10.46 -14.50
C GLN A 92 -15.41 -10.98 -15.77
N ASP A 93 -15.97 -10.74 -16.95
CA ASP A 93 -15.31 -11.04 -18.23
C ASP A 93 -13.99 -10.28 -18.37
N SER A 94 -13.98 -9.01 -17.97
CA SER A 94 -12.77 -8.17 -17.95
C SER A 94 -11.70 -8.73 -17.00
N LEU A 95 -12.08 -9.12 -15.78
CA LEU A 95 -11.17 -9.75 -14.82
C LEU A 95 -10.57 -11.05 -15.39
N ASN A 96 -11.38 -11.88 -16.05
CA ASN A 96 -10.93 -13.12 -16.67
C ASN A 96 -9.96 -12.90 -17.84
N SER A 97 -9.97 -11.72 -18.46
CA SER A 97 -9.08 -11.37 -19.58
C SER A 97 -7.71 -10.84 -19.13
N MET A 98 -7.57 -10.46 -17.86
CA MET A 98 -6.33 -9.94 -17.28
C MET A 98 -5.42 -11.10 -16.90
N VAL A 99 -4.20 -11.14 -17.46
CA VAL A 99 -3.30 -12.28 -17.37
C VAL A 99 -1.88 -11.82 -17.08
N LEU A 100 -1.24 -12.49 -16.13
CA LEU A 100 0.16 -12.27 -15.80
C LEU A 100 1.08 -13.07 -16.73
N SER A 101 2.07 -12.39 -17.29
CA SER A 101 3.20 -12.95 -18.04
C SER A 101 4.54 -12.56 -17.40
N GLU A 102 5.63 -13.23 -17.78
CA GLU A 102 6.98 -12.93 -17.28
C GLU A 102 7.42 -11.50 -17.61
N ASP A 103 7.08 -10.99 -18.81
CA ASP A 103 7.38 -9.63 -19.26
C ASP A 103 6.74 -8.54 -18.38
N ASN A 104 5.67 -8.88 -17.67
CA ASN A 104 4.90 -7.98 -16.83
C ASN A 104 5.32 -8.02 -15.35
N ILE A 105 6.51 -8.58 -15.06
CA ILE A 105 7.07 -8.66 -13.71
C ILE A 105 8.42 -7.95 -13.69
N LYS A 106 8.56 -6.97 -12.80
CA LYS A 106 9.83 -6.24 -12.65
C LYS A 106 10.14 -5.93 -11.19
N LYS A 107 11.42 -6.05 -10.81
CA LYS A 107 11.90 -5.54 -9.51
C LYS A 107 12.10 -4.03 -9.65
N ILE A 108 11.34 -3.27 -8.86
CA ILE A 108 11.29 -1.80 -8.97
C ILE A 108 12.03 -1.15 -7.80
N VAL A 109 11.87 -1.68 -6.59
CA VAL A 109 12.53 -1.16 -5.39
C VAL A 109 13.39 -2.24 -4.74
N LYS A 110 14.39 -1.82 -3.97
CA LYS A 110 15.33 -2.75 -3.35
C LYS A 110 14.65 -3.63 -2.30
N TYR A 111 13.82 -3.03 -1.45
CA TYR A 111 13.18 -3.73 -0.33
C TYR A 111 11.67 -3.97 -0.55
N ARG A 112 10.98 -4.40 0.51
CA ARG A 112 9.55 -4.71 0.49
C ARG A 112 8.72 -3.49 0.09
N VAL A 113 7.83 -3.68 -0.88
CA VAL A 113 6.82 -2.69 -1.25
C VAL A 113 5.88 -2.43 -0.08
N SER A 114 5.73 -1.17 0.28
CA SER A 114 4.88 -0.70 1.38
C SER A 114 3.75 0.21 0.93
N SER A 115 3.92 0.87 -0.21
CA SER A 115 2.91 1.72 -0.85
C SER A 115 3.09 1.68 -2.37
N MET A 116 2.01 1.96 -3.10
CA MET A 116 2.02 2.02 -4.56
C MET A 116 1.00 3.04 -5.03
N ALA A 117 1.25 3.62 -6.19
CA ALA A 117 0.30 4.48 -6.92
C ALA A 117 0.39 4.18 -8.41
N ILE A 118 -0.73 4.26 -9.12
CA ILE A 118 -0.78 4.12 -10.58
C ILE A 118 -1.24 5.44 -11.19
N HIS A 119 -0.51 5.91 -12.21
CA HIS A 119 -0.86 7.13 -12.92
C HIS A 119 -2.17 6.92 -13.69
N PRO A 120 -3.07 7.92 -13.76
CA PRO A 120 -4.37 7.78 -14.43
C PRO A 120 -4.31 7.72 -15.97
N SER A 121 -3.12 7.63 -16.57
CA SER A 121 -2.96 7.80 -18.02
C SER A 121 -3.43 6.56 -18.78
N GLU A 122 -4.28 6.78 -19.78
CA GLU A 122 -4.69 5.72 -20.69
C GLU A 122 -3.69 5.45 -21.81
N SER A 123 -2.68 6.29 -22.01
CA SER A 123 -1.68 6.05 -23.05
C SER A 123 -0.57 5.11 -22.57
N ILE A 124 -0.13 5.28 -21.32
CA ILE A 124 1.00 4.56 -20.74
C ILE A 124 0.65 4.12 -19.33
N ILE A 125 0.94 2.86 -19.03
CA ILE A 125 0.83 2.29 -17.70
C ILE A 125 2.09 2.72 -16.92
N PHE A 126 1.92 3.71 -16.07
CA PHE A 126 3.00 4.27 -15.26
C PHE A 126 2.72 4.05 -13.78
N VAL A 127 3.64 3.37 -13.08
CA VAL A 127 3.43 2.90 -11.72
C VAL A 127 4.55 3.39 -10.82
N ALA A 128 4.19 3.88 -9.63
CA ALA A 128 5.12 4.23 -8.57
C ALA A 128 5.02 3.20 -7.43
N ALA A 129 6.16 2.81 -6.87
CA ALA A 129 6.23 1.94 -5.70
C ALA A 129 7.17 2.50 -4.65
N GLY A 130 6.67 2.60 -3.41
CA GLY A 130 7.44 3.01 -2.24
C GLY A 130 7.84 1.81 -1.39
N ASP A 131 9.01 1.90 -0.75
CA ASP A 131 9.57 0.79 0.04
C ASP A 131 9.87 1.14 1.50
N LYS A 132 10.33 0.13 2.28
CA LYS A 132 10.62 0.29 3.71
C LYS A 132 11.80 1.21 4.04
N SER A 133 12.64 1.55 3.07
CA SER A 133 13.86 2.36 3.26
C SER A 133 13.70 3.81 2.80
N GLY A 134 12.54 4.16 2.25
CA GLY A 134 12.27 5.50 1.73
C GLY A 134 12.51 5.64 0.22
N GLN A 135 12.79 4.53 -0.48
CA GLN A 135 12.89 4.54 -1.94
C GLN A 135 11.51 4.70 -2.57
N ILE A 136 11.47 5.44 -3.68
CA ILE A 136 10.35 5.47 -4.61
C ILE A 136 10.88 5.06 -5.99
N GLY A 137 10.42 3.91 -6.48
CA GLY A 137 10.68 3.49 -7.85
C GLY A 137 9.53 3.86 -8.76
N LEU A 138 9.84 4.47 -9.91
CA LEU A 138 8.92 4.80 -10.98
C LEU A 138 9.14 3.84 -12.14
N TRP A 139 8.07 3.29 -12.70
CA TRP A 139 8.12 2.29 -13.77
C TRP A 139 7.16 2.63 -14.91
N ASN A 140 7.71 2.78 -16.10
CA ASN A 140 6.96 2.73 -17.35
C ASN A 140 6.83 1.27 -17.80
N VAL A 141 5.67 0.65 -17.57
CA VAL A 141 5.42 -0.78 -17.90
C VAL A 141 5.46 -1.02 -19.40
N ASN A 142 5.11 -0.02 -20.21
CA ASN A 142 5.16 -0.14 -21.67
C ASN A 142 6.58 -0.12 -22.23
N SER A 143 7.57 0.31 -21.44
CA SER A 143 8.97 0.28 -21.87
C SER A 143 9.51 -1.14 -21.82
N LYS A 144 9.91 -1.68 -22.97
CA LYS A 144 10.55 -3.00 -23.08
C LYS A 144 12.03 -2.97 -22.70
N SER A 145 12.60 -1.81 -22.34
CA SER A 145 13.96 -1.75 -21.87
C SER A 145 14.08 -2.26 -20.42
N GLU A 146 15.18 -2.95 -20.13
CA GLU A 146 15.60 -3.29 -18.76
C GLU A 146 15.69 -2.04 -17.86
N GLU A 147 15.80 -0.86 -18.47
CA GLU A 147 15.94 0.44 -17.80
C GLU A 147 14.62 1.23 -17.69
N GLY A 148 13.46 0.66 -18.03
CA GLY A 148 12.17 1.36 -17.92
C GLY A 148 11.74 1.74 -16.48
N ALA A 149 12.58 1.48 -15.48
CA ALA A 149 12.32 1.78 -14.08
C ALA A 149 13.49 2.52 -13.44
N HIS A 150 13.20 3.60 -12.70
CA HIS A 150 14.20 4.41 -12.00
C HIS A 150 13.82 4.56 -10.53
N VAL A 151 14.82 4.52 -9.65
CA VAL A 151 14.64 4.59 -8.20
C VAL A 151 15.19 5.90 -7.67
N PHE A 152 14.39 6.59 -6.87
CA PHE A 152 14.74 7.81 -6.17
C PHE A 152 14.70 7.57 -4.66
N ILE A 153 15.43 8.36 -3.88
CA ILE A 153 15.40 8.31 -2.41
C ILE A 153 14.89 9.65 -1.85
N PRO A 154 13.58 9.93 -1.95
CA PRO A 154 13.03 11.15 -1.40
C PRO A 154 12.76 11.06 0.10
N HIS A 155 12.88 9.92 0.79
CA HIS A 155 12.59 9.79 2.22
C HIS A 155 13.65 9.00 2.99
N ASN A 156 13.73 9.20 4.31
CA ASN A 156 14.65 8.45 5.20
C ASN A 156 14.07 7.12 5.68
N TYR A 157 12.74 6.97 5.64
CA TYR A 157 12.03 5.84 6.23
C TYR A 157 10.91 5.34 5.31
N LEU A 158 10.31 4.22 5.71
CA LEU A 158 9.14 3.59 5.12
C LEU A 158 8.19 4.57 4.44
N VAL A 159 8.02 4.42 3.13
CA VAL A 159 6.98 5.15 2.37
C VAL A 159 5.64 4.45 2.60
N SER A 160 4.82 5.00 3.49
CA SER A 160 3.62 4.36 4.03
C SER A 160 2.38 4.54 3.15
N CYS A 161 2.31 5.62 2.38
CA CYS A 161 1.19 6.00 1.54
C CYS A 161 1.66 6.90 0.38
N MET A 162 1.07 6.74 -0.80
CA MET A 162 1.41 7.54 -1.99
C MET A 162 0.21 7.68 -2.91
N HIS A 163 0.04 8.85 -3.52
CA HIS A 163 -1.02 9.11 -4.50
C HIS A 163 -0.53 10.09 -5.57
N PHE A 164 -0.84 9.81 -6.84
CA PHE A 164 -0.83 10.85 -7.86
C PHE A 164 -1.93 11.86 -7.54
N SER A 165 -1.63 13.14 -7.70
CA SER A 165 -2.60 14.21 -7.43
C SER A 165 -3.76 14.12 -8.42
N PRO A 166 -5.02 14.05 -7.94
CA PRO A 166 -6.20 13.97 -8.81
C PRO A 166 -6.39 15.22 -9.68
N PHE A 167 -5.86 16.36 -9.24
CA PHE A 167 -5.92 17.63 -9.97
C PHE A 167 -4.81 17.80 -11.00
N ASN A 168 -3.63 17.28 -10.68
CA ASN A 168 -2.42 17.47 -11.46
C ASN A 168 -1.57 16.19 -11.40
N PRO A 169 -1.75 15.26 -12.35
CA PRO A 169 -1.01 13.99 -12.38
C PRO A 169 0.52 14.13 -12.52
N ALA A 170 1.02 15.33 -12.83
CA ALA A 170 2.46 15.65 -12.79
C ALA A 170 3.01 15.67 -11.35
N HIS A 171 2.12 15.65 -10.34
CA HIS A 171 2.49 15.60 -8.94
C HIS A 171 2.22 14.20 -8.35
N LEU A 172 3.26 13.60 -7.76
CA LEU A 172 3.17 12.40 -6.94
C LEU A 172 3.42 12.78 -5.48
N LEU A 173 2.41 12.65 -4.63
CA LEU A 173 2.58 12.86 -3.20
C LEU A 173 2.94 11.53 -2.52
N SER A 174 3.94 11.59 -1.66
CA SER A 174 4.45 10.43 -0.93
C SER A 174 4.66 10.78 0.54
N LEU A 175 4.16 9.92 1.40
CA LEU A 175 4.23 10.05 2.85
C LEU A 175 5.18 9.00 3.41
N SER A 176 6.15 9.45 4.17
CA SER A 176 7.00 8.66 5.04
C SER A 176 6.67 8.96 6.49
N ASN A 177 7.24 8.20 7.42
CA ASN A 177 7.02 8.38 8.86
C ASN A 177 7.34 9.80 9.36
N GLU A 178 8.18 10.57 8.67
CA GLU A 178 8.64 11.90 9.11
C GLU A 178 8.17 13.03 8.19
N THR A 179 7.86 12.73 6.93
CA THR A 179 7.72 13.74 5.88
C THR A 179 6.62 13.40 4.89
N LEU A 180 5.85 14.41 4.51
CA LEU A 180 5.04 14.42 3.30
C LEU A 180 5.79 15.21 2.24
N ARG A 181 6.09 14.57 1.10
CA ARG A 181 6.76 15.19 -0.03
C ARG A 181 5.91 15.14 -1.29
N CYS A 182 6.13 16.09 -2.18
CA CYS A 182 5.49 16.17 -3.49
C CYS A 182 6.57 16.10 -4.57
N GLY A 183 6.65 14.97 -5.27
CA GLY A 183 7.41 14.87 -6.51
C GLY A 183 6.70 15.62 -7.62
N ASP A 184 7.26 16.75 -8.04
CA ASP A 184 6.82 17.56 -9.17
C ASP A 184 7.75 17.29 -10.37
N VAL A 185 7.24 16.57 -11.36
CA VAL A 185 8.02 16.24 -12.56
C VAL A 185 8.29 17.44 -13.45
N THR A 186 7.46 18.49 -13.40
CA THR A 186 7.64 19.70 -14.23
C THR A 186 8.87 20.49 -13.82
N ARG A 187 9.20 20.43 -12.52
CA ARG A 187 10.39 21.02 -11.93
C ARG A 187 11.50 20.01 -11.65
N ALA A 188 11.22 18.72 -11.85
CA ALA A 188 12.07 17.60 -11.49
C ALA A 188 12.58 17.67 -10.03
N VAL A 189 11.68 17.96 -9.08
CA VAL A 189 12.01 18.04 -7.64
C VAL A 189 11.00 17.31 -6.76
N PHE A 190 11.48 16.80 -5.63
CA PHE A 190 10.65 16.43 -4.48
C PHE A 190 10.62 17.59 -3.49
N ASP A 191 9.53 18.36 -3.50
CA ASP A 191 9.31 19.42 -2.52
C ASP A 191 8.84 18.82 -1.18
N GLU A 192 9.35 19.37 -0.09
CA GLU A 192 8.89 19.02 1.25
C GLU A 192 7.68 19.86 1.64
N ILE A 193 6.55 19.18 1.85
CA ILE A 193 5.26 19.81 2.18
C ILE A 193 5.09 19.89 3.69
N CYS A 194 5.39 18.80 4.39
CA CYS A 194 5.26 18.75 5.83
C CYS A 194 6.36 17.88 6.42
N ARG A 195 6.92 18.31 7.55
CA ARG A 195 7.78 17.51 8.42
C ARG A 195 7.12 17.42 9.80
N SER A 196 7.07 16.22 10.35
CA SER A 196 6.59 15.96 11.70
C SER A 196 7.66 15.26 12.52
N GLU A 197 7.75 15.61 13.80
CA GLU A 197 8.54 14.85 14.79
C GLU A 197 7.82 13.57 15.22
N GLU A 198 6.49 13.57 15.10
CA GLU A 198 5.62 12.42 15.32
C GLU A 198 5.53 11.56 14.07
N SER A 199 5.34 10.25 14.26
CA SER A 199 5.38 9.31 13.15
C SER A 199 4.09 9.34 12.32
N LEU A 200 4.17 9.77 11.07
CA LEU A 200 3.05 9.80 10.12
C LEU A 200 2.70 8.40 9.58
N SER A 201 1.42 8.16 9.31
CA SER A 201 0.89 6.81 9.00
C SER A 201 0.25 6.67 7.61
N SER A 202 -0.55 7.64 7.20
CA SER A 202 -1.30 7.67 5.92
C SER A 202 -1.84 9.07 5.68
N PHE A 203 -2.21 9.38 4.44
CA PHE A 203 -2.87 10.65 4.12
C PHE A 203 -3.92 10.46 3.03
N ASP A 204 -4.81 11.43 2.89
CA ASP A 204 -5.71 11.54 1.75
C ASP A 204 -6.10 13.02 1.50
N PHE A 205 -6.57 13.31 0.29
CA PHE A 205 -6.89 14.68 -0.15
C PHE A 205 -8.28 15.11 0.32
N LEU A 206 -8.34 16.23 1.04
CA LEU A 206 -9.60 16.84 1.47
C LEU A 206 -10.33 17.56 0.33
N GLU A 207 -9.63 17.90 -0.76
CA GLU A 207 -10.18 18.67 -1.88
C GLU A 207 -9.74 18.09 -3.23
N ASP A 208 -10.56 18.24 -4.27
CA ASP A 208 -10.24 17.76 -5.63
C ASP A 208 -9.01 18.43 -6.23
N ASN A 209 -8.75 19.69 -5.84
CA ASN A 209 -7.55 20.45 -6.23
C ASN A 209 -6.25 19.92 -5.57
N ALA A 210 -6.36 18.94 -4.68
CA ALA A 210 -5.28 18.37 -3.91
C ALA A 210 -4.46 19.39 -3.09
N SER A 211 -5.00 20.56 -2.74
CA SER A 211 -4.26 21.59 -1.98
C SER A 211 -4.14 21.24 -0.51
N THR A 212 -5.16 20.58 0.05
CA THR A 212 -5.23 20.26 1.47
C THR A 212 -5.34 18.75 1.66
N ALA A 213 -4.58 18.21 2.61
CA ALA A 213 -4.59 16.80 2.96
C ALA A 213 -4.92 16.62 4.45
N ILE A 214 -5.61 15.52 4.76
CA ILE A 214 -5.68 14.98 6.12
C ILE A 214 -4.58 13.92 6.25
N VAL A 215 -3.77 14.01 7.31
CA VAL A 215 -2.64 13.12 7.58
C VAL A 215 -2.87 12.44 8.91
N GLY A 216 -2.81 11.11 8.98
CA GLY A 216 -2.93 10.37 10.23
C GLY A 216 -1.57 10.12 10.87
N HIS A 217 -1.50 10.11 12.20
CA HIS A 217 -0.30 9.84 12.99
C HIS A 217 -0.39 8.48 13.71
N TRP A 218 0.74 7.81 13.89
CA TRP A 218 0.81 6.48 14.50
C TRP A 218 0.52 6.47 16.01
N ASP A 219 0.63 7.61 16.67
CA ASP A 219 0.26 7.82 18.08
C ASP A 219 -1.25 7.91 18.29
N GLY A 220 -2.02 8.26 17.26
CA GLY A 220 -3.46 8.40 17.34
C GLY A 220 -4.00 9.65 16.67
N ASP A 221 -3.18 10.68 16.53
CA ASP A 221 -3.65 11.99 16.10
C ASP A 221 -3.89 12.05 14.60
N VAL A 222 -4.54 13.13 14.17
CA VAL A 222 -4.65 13.50 12.75
C VAL A 222 -4.30 14.96 12.59
N ALA A 223 -3.69 15.30 11.45
CA ALA A 223 -3.29 16.64 11.12
C ALA A 223 -3.89 17.10 9.79
N VAL A 224 -4.24 18.38 9.70
CA VAL A 224 -4.62 19.04 8.44
C VAL A 224 -3.39 19.76 7.89
N VAL A 225 -3.04 19.49 6.65
CA VAL A 225 -1.86 20.07 5.99
C VAL A 225 -2.32 20.77 4.70
N ASP A 226 -2.12 22.08 4.62
CA ASP A 226 -2.33 22.86 3.39
C ASP A 226 -0.99 23.08 2.69
N ARG A 227 -0.87 22.61 1.44
CA ARG A 227 0.34 22.70 0.62
C ARG A 227 0.69 24.12 0.21
N ARG A 228 -0.27 25.04 0.29
CA ARG A 228 -0.10 26.45 -0.07
C ARG A 228 0.45 27.27 1.10
N THR A 229 0.38 26.74 2.32
CA THR A 229 0.90 27.45 3.49
C THR A 229 2.42 27.44 3.47
N PRO A 230 3.08 28.60 3.61
CA PRO A 230 4.53 28.65 3.69
C PRO A 230 5.05 27.89 4.92
N GLY A 231 6.09 27.09 4.72
CA GLY A 231 6.71 26.28 5.78
C GLY A 231 6.39 24.80 5.64
N THR A 232 6.61 24.06 6.72
CA THR A 232 6.50 22.59 6.76
C THR A 232 5.65 22.08 7.92
N SER A 233 4.91 22.99 8.56
CA SER A 233 4.03 22.70 9.69
C SER A 233 2.62 22.35 9.22
N SER A 234 1.89 21.60 10.04
CA SER A 234 0.46 21.39 9.85
C SER A 234 -0.36 22.60 10.31
N GLU A 235 -1.52 22.82 9.70
CA GLU A 235 -2.48 23.86 10.08
C GLU A 235 -3.17 23.53 11.41
N LEU A 236 -3.42 22.24 11.62
CA LEU A 236 -4.09 21.71 12.79
C LEU A 236 -3.50 20.33 13.09
N SER A 237 -3.22 20.07 14.36
CA SER A 237 -3.10 18.71 14.90
C SER A 237 -4.27 18.48 15.86
N ALA A 238 -4.91 17.33 15.75
CA ALA A 238 -6.16 17.01 16.43
C ALA A 238 -6.13 15.59 17.03
N ASP A 239 -6.28 15.53 18.35
CA ASP A 239 -6.51 14.27 19.07
C ASP A 239 -7.93 13.77 18.82
N ILE A 240 -8.04 12.62 18.14
CA ILE A 240 -9.31 11.95 17.82
C ILE A 240 -9.63 10.80 18.79
N GLY A 241 -8.91 10.70 19.91
CA GLY A 241 -9.10 9.70 20.96
C GLY A 241 -8.59 8.30 20.59
N PHE A 242 -7.82 8.18 19.51
CA PHE A 242 -7.28 6.92 19.05
C PHE A 242 -5.95 6.63 19.76
N LYS A 243 -5.65 5.36 20.03
CA LYS A 243 -4.29 4.96 20.48
C LYS A 243 -3.30 4.82 19.33
N ARG A 244 -3.83 4.77 18.10
CA ARG A 244 -3.08 4.56 16.87
C ARG A 244 -3.99 4.80 15.69
N THR A 245 -3.59 5.70 14.81
CA THR A 245 -4.21 5.89 13.50
C THR A 245 -3.32 5.26 12.44
N ARG A 246 -3.88 4.36 11.63
CA ARG A 246 -3.18 3.63 10.56
C ARG A 246 -3.62 4.06 9.18
N THR A 247 -4.87 4.50 9.09
CA THR A 247 -5.51 4.85 7.82
C THR A 247 -6.44 6.02 8.08
N VAL A 248 -6.28 7.05 7.28
CA VAL A 248 -7.28 8.07 7.03
C VAL A 248 -7.71 7.98 5.57
N HIS A 249 -8.99 8.21 5.30
CA HIS A 249 -9.52 8.29 3.93
C HIS A 249 -10.70 9.26 3.89
N VAL A 250 -10.72 10.13 2.90
CA VAL A 250 -11.74 11.16 2.72
C VAL A 250 -12.93 10.53 1.98
N HIS A 251 -14.13 10.99 2.30
CA HIS A 251 -15.34 10.55 1.61
C HIS A 251 -15.35 11.15 0.19
N PRO A 252 -15.55 10.37 -0.88
CA PRO A 252 -15.35 10.84 -2.26
C PRO A 252 -16.31 11.95 -2.69
N VAL A 253 -17.57 11.90 -2.24
CA VAL A 253 -18.59 12.93 -2.52
C VAL A 253 -18.61 14.03 -1.45
N ASN A 254 -18.79 13.65 -0.18
CA ASN A 254 -18.91 14.58 0.95
C ASN A 254 -17.55 14.79 1.63
N LYS A 255 -16.61 15.48 0.96
CA LYS A 255 -15.21 15.57 1.40
C LYS A 255 -14.94 16.24 2.75
N GLN A 256 -15.96 16.86 3.35
CA GLN A 256 -15.92 17.30 4.74
C GLN A 256 -15.79 16.11 5.73
N TYR A 257 -16.17 14.90 5.31
CA TYR A 257 -16.04 13.70 6.12
C TYR A 257 -14.81 12.90 5.76
N PHE A 258 -14.12 12.40 6.78
CA PHE A 258 -13.08 11.40 6.62
C PHE A 258 -13.28 10.26 7.63
N ILE A 259 -12.80 9.08 7.27
CA ILE A 259 -12.75 7.91 8.14
C ILE A 259 -11.33 7.78 8.69
N ALA A 260 -11.20 7.43 9.97
CA ALA A 260 -9.96 7.05 10.61
C ALA A 260 -10.08 5.64 11.18
N ALA A 261 -9.03 4.83 11.00
CA ALA A 261 -8.96 3.46 11.52
C ALA A 261 -7.56 3.12 12.04
N GLY A 262 -7.44 2.23 13.04
CA GLY A 262 -6.12 1.66 13.35
C GLY A 262 -6.03 0.61 14.46
N SER A 263 -6.61 0.88 15.63
CA SER A 263 -6.71 -0.13 16.71
C SER A 263 -7.95 -1.00 16.48
N VAL A 264 -8.92 -1.01 17.38
CA VAL A 264 -10.25 -1.60 17.13
C VAL A 264 -11.22 -0.57 16.56
N ASP A 265 -10.81 0.70 16.60
CA ASP A 265 -11.63 1.86 16.31
C ASP A 265 -11.66 2.13 14.81
N VAL A 266 -12.87 2.35 14.30
CA VAL A 266 -13.17 2.81 12.96
C VAL A 266 -14.24 3.89 13.08
N CYS A 267 -13.85 5.14 12.88
CA CYS A 267 -14.69 6.29 13.15
C CYS A 267 -14.71 7.26 11.98
N ILE A 268 -15.85 7.91 11.75
CA ILE A 268 -16.04 8.97 10.77
C ILE A 268 -16.08 10.30 11.52
N TYR A 269 -15.32 11.28 11.04
CA TYR A 269 -15.21 12.62 11.59
C TYR A 269 -15.56 13.65 10.52
N ASP A 270 -15.97 14.84 10.95
CA ASP A 270 -16.15 16.01 10.09
C ASP A 270 -14.98 16.95 10.32
N VAL A 271 -14.17 17.19 9.28
CA VAL A 271 -12.96 18.01 9.35
C VAL A 271 -13.24 19.44 9.83
N ARG A 272 -14.43 19.97 9.54
CA ARG A 272 -14.82 21.36 9.90
C ARG A 272 -15.06 21.53 11.40
N TYR A 273 -15.26 20.43 12.11
CA TYR A 273 -15.46 20.42 13.56
C TYR A 273 -14.26 19.86 14.33
N LEU A 274 -13.15 19.59 13.65
CA LEU A 274 -11.91 19.19 14.32
C LEU A 274 -11.36 20.35 15.16
N LYS A 275 -10.92 20.00 16.35
CA LYS A 275 -10.25 20.85 17.32
C LYS A 275 -8.97 20.16 17.76
N SER A 276 -8.10 20.85 18.51
CA SER A 276 -6.90 20.21 19.05
C SER A 276 -7.21 19.03 19.97
N ASN A 277 -8.33 19.07 20.70
CA ASN A 277 -8.76 17.99 21.58
C ASN A 277 -10.29 17.90 21.71
N GLY A 278 -10.75 16.82 22.34
CA GLY A 278 -12.17 16.63 22.65
C GLY A 278 -13.04 16.37 21.42
N ASN A 279 -12.44 15.89 20.33
CA ASN A 279 -13.13 15.56 19.10
C ASN A 279 -14.05 14.36 19.32
N LYS A 280 -15.27 14.44 18.78
CA LYS A 280 -16.23 13.34 18.81
C LYS A 280 -16.50 12.85 17.40
N PRO A 281 -16.54 11.53 17.18
CA PRO A 281 -16.88 11.00 15.88
C PRO A 281 -18.35 11.31 15.55
N VAL A 282 -18.59 11.60 14.28
CA VAL A 282 -19.94 11.69 13.70
C VAL A 282 -20.59 10.30 13.71
N SER A 283 -19.79 9.27 13.44
CA SER A 283 -20.23 7.88 13.47
C SER A 283 -19.08 6.96 13.87
N SER A 284 -19.41 5.88 14.57
CA SER A 284 -18.45 4.84 14.96
C SER A 284 -18.92 3.48 14.46
N LEU A 285 -18.11 2.86 13.61
CA LEU A 285 -18.33 1.53 13.07
C LEU A 285 -17.85 0.48 14.08
N LYS A 286 -18.80 -0.07 14.85
CA LYS A 286 -18.51 -1.04 15.90
C LYS A 286 -18.46 -2.46 15.34
N GLY A 287 -17.63 -3.29 15.96
CA GLY A 287 -17.67 -4.73 15.78
C GLY A 287 -16.31 -5.39 15.71
N HIS A 288 -15.25 -4.67 15.32
CA HIS A 288 -13.91 -5.24 15.30
C HIS A 288 -13.41 -5.55 16.71
N THR A 289 -12.81 -6.71 16.87
CA THR A 289 -12.25 -7.19 18.15
C THR A 289 -10.73 -7.20 18.15
N LYS A 290 -10.10 -6.94 17.01
CA LYS A 290 -8.64 -6.91 16.81
C LYS A 290 -8.23 -5.71 15.97
N SER A 291 -6.92 -5.57 15.74
CA SER A 291 -6.34 -4.44 14.99
C SER A 291 -6.85 -4.38 13.55
N VAL A 292 -7.45 -3.24 13.20
CA VAL A 292 -7.86 -2.86 11.85
C VAL A 292 -6.64 -2.34 11.11
N ALA A 293 -6.25 -2.98 10.02
CA ALA A 293 -5.11 -2.60 9.20
C ALA A 293 -5.43 -1.42 8.27
N SER A 294 -6.66 -1.34 7.76
CA SER A 294 -7.13 -0.26 6.90
C SER A 294 -8.65 -0.17 6.85
N ALA A 295 -9.18 1.02 6.52
CA ALA A 295 -10.58 1.27 6.25
C ALA A 295 -10.72 2.34 5.14
N TYR A 296 -11.56 2.08 4.13
CA TYR A 296 -11.73 2.96 2.97
C TYR A 296 -13.19 3.06 2.53
N PHE A 297 -13.63 4.27 2.18
CA PHE A 297 -14.95 4.52 1.57
C PHE A 297 -15.01 3.94 0.14
N SER A 298 -16.19 3.49 -0.29
CA SER A 298 -16.44 3.08 -1.67
C SER A 298 -16.30 4.27 -2.63
N PRO A 299 -15.80 4.07 -3.86
CA PRO A 299 -15.16 5.11 -4.65
C PRO A 299 -16.12 6.12 -5.30
N VAL A 300 -17.36 5.71 -5.62
CA VAL A 300 -18.32 6.55 -6.34
C VAL A 300 -19.24 7.27 -5.37
N THR A 301 -19.89 6.53 -4.46
CA THR A 301 -20.91 7.13 -3.57
C THR A 301 -20.40 7.36 -2.16
N GLY A 302 -19.38 6.62 -1.71
CA GLY A 302 -18.91 6.63 -0.32
C GLY A 302 -19.87 5.97 0.68
N ASN A 303 -20.94 5.32 0.22
CA ASN A 303 -21.97 4.74 1.09
C ASN A 303 -21.55 3.40 1.72
N ARG A 304 -20.43 2.81 1.29
CA ARG A 304 -19.88 1.57 1.84
C ARG A 304 -18.48 1.81 2.37
N VAL A 305 -18.08 0.99 3.35
CA VAL A 305 -16.72 1.00 3.89
C VAL A 305 -16.18 -0.42 3.86
N VAL A 306 -15.01 -0.60 3.27
CA VAL A 306 -14.25 -1.85 3.35
C VAL A 306 -13.23 -1.72 4.47
N THR A 307 -13.13 -2.74 5.32
CA THR A 307 -12.17 -2.80 6.41
C THR A 307 -11.35 -4.08 6.32
N VAL A 308 -10.02 -3.99 6.50
CA VAL A 308 -9.17 -5.17 6.71
C VAL A 308 -8.82 -5.27 8.19
N CYS A 309 -9.22 -6.34 8.85
CA CYS A 309 -8.96 -6.56 10.28
C CYS A 309 -8.40 -7.97 10.52
N ALA A 310 -7.61 -8.13 11.58
CA ALA A 310 -7.08 -9.44 11.99
C ALA A 310 -8.12 -10.36 12.67
N ASP A 311 -9.39 -9.95 12.75
CA ASP A 311 -10.47 -10.64 13.47
C ASP A 311 -11.14 -11.79 12.71
N ASP A 312 -10.61 -12.15 11.52
CA ASP A 312 -11.02 -13.29 10.69
C ASP A 312 -12.52 -13.30 10.28
N LYS A 313 -13.19 -12.14 10.31
CA LYS A 313 -14.63 -12.04 10.02
C LYS A 313 -14.99 -12.30 8.56
N LEU A 314 -14.14 -11.87 7.63
CA LEU A 314 -14.25 -12.27 6.22
C LEU A 314 -13.39 -13.52 6.04
N ARG A 315 -13.93 -14.58 5.41
CA ARG A 315 -13.20 -15.83 5.16
C ARG A 315 -12.16 -15.61 4.05
N HIS A 316 -11.09 -14.90 4.40
CA HIS A 316 -9.97 -14.57 3.54
C HIS A 316 -8.67 -14.73 4.35
N ASN A 317 -7.64 -15.29 3.73
CA ASN A 317 -6.41 -15.62 4.43
C ASN A 317 -5.49 -14.39 4.52
N ASN A 318 -5.65 -13.58 5.57
CA ASN A 318 -4.90 -12.35 5.82
C ASN A 318 -3.81 -12.49 6.90
N ASN A 319 -3.40 -13.71 7.25
CA ASN A 319 -2.42 -13.95 8.31
C ASN A 319 -0.98 -13.69 7.82
N THR A 320 -0.65 -12.41 7.59
CA THR A 320 0.60 -11.97 6.99
C THR A 320 1.82 -12.06 7.93
N GLY A 321 1.61 -12.37 9.22
CA GLY A 321 2.67 -12.39 10.24
C GLY A 321 3.39 -11.03 10.38
N ARG A 322 4.64 -11.07 10.88
CA ARG A 322 5.47 -9.86 11.14
C ARG A 322 6.22 -9.35 9.90
N TRP A 323 6.53 -10.22 8.95
CA TRP A 323 7.55 -9.96 7.92
C TRP A 323 7.00 -9.36 6.62
N LEU A 324 5.70 -9.51 6.38
CA LEU A 324 5.01 -8.97 5.21
C LEU A 324 4.33 -7.64 5.56
N THR A 325 4.18 -6.77 4.55
CA THR A 325 3.28 -5.62 4.66
C THR A 325 1.86 -6.17 4.86
N ARG A 326 1.13 -5.62 5.84
CA ARG A 326 -0.26 -6.01 6.08
C ARG A 326 -1.07 -5.72 4.84
N PHE A 327 -2.02 -6.60 4.52
CA PHE A 327 -2.91 -6.37 3.39
C PHE A 327 -3.75 -5.13 3.59
N ARG A 328 -3.96 -4.43 2.47
CA ARG A 328 -4.93 -3.36 2.33
C ARG A 328 -5.93 -3.82 1.26
N ALA A 329 -7.21 -3.76 1.58
CA ALA A 329 -8.26 -3.94 0.59
C ALA A 329 -8.45 -2.59 -0.08
N ILE A 330 -8.48 -2.58 -1.40
CA ILE A 330 -8.75 -1.37 -2.19
C ILE A 330 -9.99 -1.59 -3.04
N TRP A 331 -10.85 -0.59 -3.12
CA TRP A 331 -11.96 -0.64 -4.06
C TRP A 331 -11.44 -0.56 -5.49
N ASP A 332 -12.09 -1.25 -6.43
CA ASP A 332 -11.87 -0.98 -7.84
C ASP A 332 -12.54 0.37 -8.16
N PRO A 333 -11.81 1.41 -8.61
CA PRO A 333 -12.39 2.72 -8.89
C PRO A 333 -13.52 2.70 -9.94
N LYS A 334 -13.61 1.63 -10.74
CA LYS A 334 -14.64 1.42 -11.77
C LYS A 334 -15.89 0.72 -11.23
N GLN A 335 -15.88 0.24 -9.99
CA GLN A 335 -16.96 -0.55 -9.39
C GLN A 335 -17.25 -0.11 -7.96
N GLU A 336 -18.52 0.19 -7.68
CA GLU A 336 -18.94 0.67 -6.35
C GLU A 336 -19.00 -0.43 -5.29
N ASP A 337 -19.11 -1.69 -5.72
CA ASP A 337 -19.36 -2.86 -4.88
C ASP A 337 -18.26 -3.92 -4.95
N CYS A 338 -17.12 -3.64 -5.60
CA CYS A 338 -16.04 -4.61 -5.76
C CYS A 338 -14.70 -4.10 -5.22
N PHE A 339 -13.99 -4.95 -4.49
CA PHE A 339 -12.68 -4.64 -3.91
C PHE A 339 -11.67 -5.76 -4.11
N VAL A 340 -10.40 -5.39 -4.10
CA VAL A 340 -9.24 -6.25 -4.35
C VAL A 340 -8.39 -6.36 -3.09
N VAL A 341 -7.93 -7.57 -2.76
CA VAL A 341 -7.07 -7.82 -1.61
C VAL A 341 -6.09 -8.98 -1.90
N GLY A 342 -4.84 -8.84 -1.45
CA GLY A 342 -3.83 -9.91 -1.57
C GLY A 342 -4.15 -11.08 -0.65
N SER A 343 -3.75 -12.31 -0.98
CA SER A 343 -4.08 -13.51 -0.19
C SER A 343 -2.84 -14.31 0.22
N MET A 344 -2.87 -14.86 1.44
CA MET A 344 -1.87 -15.83 1.90
C MET A 344 -2.15 -17.26 1.43
N ALA A 345 -3.20 -17.49 0.63
CA ALA A 345 -3.52 -18.77 0.04
C ALA A 345 -2.38 -19.34 -0.85
N ARG A 346 -2.50 -20.63 -1.17
CA ARG A 346 -1.65 -21.34 -2.12
C ARG A 346 -2.55 -22.02 -3.17
N PRO A 347 -2.31 -21.83 -4.48
CA PRO A 347 -1.25 -21.00 -5.09
C PRO A 347 -1.38 -19.52 -4.70
N ARG A 348 -0.28 -18.75 -4.84
CA ARG A 348 -0.31 -17.32 -4.48
C ARG A 348 -1.30 -16.62 -5.38
N GLN A 349 -2.09 -15.72 -4.78
CA GLN A 349 -3.17 -15.08 -5.49
C GLN A 349 -3.53 -13.71 -4.92
N ILE A 350 -4.14 -12.90 -5.77
CA ILE A 350 -4.86 -11.69 -5.42
C ILE A 350 -6.35 -11.94 -5.68
N GLU A 351 -7.20 -11.64 -4.71
CA GLU A 351 -8.63 -11.99 -4.76
C GLU A 351 -9.47 -10.73 -4.97
N VAL A 352 -10.51 -10.85 -5.80
CA VAL A 352 -11.53 -9.82 -6.03
C VAL A 352 -12.84 -10.27 -5.42
N PHE A 353 -13.38 -9.46 -4.53
CA PHE A 353 -14.64 -9.73 -3.84
C PHE A 353 -15.68 -8.68 -4.18
N GLN A 354 -16.94 -9.10 -4.23
CA GLN A 354 -18.07 -8.21 -4.08
C GLN A 354 -18.26 -7.86 -2.59
N ASP A 355 -18.86 -6.72 -2.29
CA ASP A 355 -19.18 -6.26 -0.95
C ASP A 355 -20.08 -7.20 -0.12
N THR A 356 -20.80 -8.11 -0.77
CA THR A 356 -21.55 -9.19 -0.14
C THR A 356 -20.63 -10.26 0.47
N GLY A 357 -19.30 -10.17 0.24
CA GLY A 357 -18.30 -11.18 0.58
C GLY A 357 -18.18 -12.30 -0.46
N LYS A 358 -18.84 -12.19 -1.61
CA LYS A 358 -18.74 -13.18 -2.69
C LYS A 358 -17.42 -13.00 -3.42
N LEU A 359 -16.62 -14.07 -3.50
CA LEU A 359 -15.42 -14.10 -4.35
C LEU A 359 -15.85 -14.11 -5.83
N LEU A 360 -15.36 -13.13 -6.59
CA LEU A 360 -15.66 -12.97 -8.01
C LEU A 360 -14.55 -13.52 -8.91
N HIS A 361 -13.30 -13.31 -8.52
CA HIS A 361 -12.13 -13.74 -9.28
C HIS A 361 -10.91 -13.90 -8.37
N SER A 362 -9.98 -14.77 -8.78
CA SER A 362 -8.67 -14.94 -8.15
C SER A 362 -7.59 -14.88 -9.21
N PHE A 363 -6.75 -13.86 -9.14
CA PHE A 363 -5.57 -13.72 -9.98
C PHE A 363 -4.46 -14.60 -9.43
N TYR A 364 -4.09 -15.65 -10.16
CA TYR A 364 -2.96 -16.51 -9.85
C TYR A 364 -2.24 -16.93 -11.12
N ASN A 365 -0.96 -17.21 -11.01
CA ASN A 365 -0.17 -17.85 -12.06
C ASN A 365 0.90 -18.70 -11.37
N LEU A 366 0.92 -20.01 -11.64
CA LEU A 366 1.81 -20.94 -10.94
C LEU A 366 3.29 -20.70 -11.25
N ASP A 367 3.57 -20.20 -12.44
CA ASP A 367 4.92 -20.00 -12.95
C ASP A 367 5.43 -18.59 -12.59
N CYS A 368 4.55 -17.59 -12.74
CA CYS A 368 4.91 -16.17 -12.62
C CYS A 368 4.66 -15.58 -11.22
N LEU A 369 3.68 -16.07 -10.47
CA LEU A 369 3.28 -15.51 -9.17
C LEU A 369 3.76 -16.39 -8.00
N GLY A 370 5.06 -16.36 -7.75
CA GLY A 370 5.69 -17.17 -6.69
C GLY A 370 5.57 -16.60 -5.27
N SER A 371 5.22 -15.33 -5.11
CA SER A 371 5.20 -14.64 -3.82
C SER A 371 3.92 -13.81 -3.60
N VAL A 372 3.71 -13.40 -2.35
CA VAL A 372 2.49 -12.71 -1.92
C VAL A 372 2.55 -11.24 -2.32
N CYS A 373 1.56 -10.77 -3.08
CA CYS A 373 1.32 -9.36 -3.35
C CYS A 373 0.50 -8.75 -2.22
N SER A 374 1.17 -8.00 -1.34
CA SER A 374 0.54 -7.40 -0.15
C SER A 374 -0.17 -6.08 -0.43
N ILE A 375 0.38 -5.32 -1.39
CA ILE A 375 -0.11 -4.01 -1.78
C ILE A 375 -0.58 -4.12 -3.23
N ASN A 376 -1.78 -3.63 -3.52
CA ASN A 376 -2.37 -3.69 -4.84
C ASN A 376 -2.88 -2.32 -5.23
N VAL A 377 -2.84 -2.01 -6.53
CA VAL A 377 -3.46 -0.82 -7.13
C VAL A 377 -4.18 -1.22 -8.40
N VAL A 378 -5.33 -0.60 -8.66
CA VAL A 378 -6.14 -0.83 -9.87
C VAL A 378 -6.14 0.45 -10.68
N HIS A 379 -5.96 0.32 -12.00
CA HIS A 379 -6.00 1.49 -12.88
C HIS A 379 -7.41 2.13 -12.89
N PRO A 380 -7.51 3.47 -12.84
CA PRO A 380 -8.79 4.18 -12.73
C PRO A 380 -9.77 3.91 -13.89
N SER A 381 -9.29 3.80 -15.13
CA SER A 381 -10.15 3.52 -16.29
C SER A 381 -9.87 2.21 -17.05
N LYS A 382 -8.66 1.66 -16.99
CA LYS A 382 -8.29 0.40 -17.64
C LYS A 382 -8.47 -0.82 -16.75
N ASN A 383 -8.62 -1.98 -17.39
CA ASN A 383 -8.61 -3.29 -16.75
C ASN A 383 -7.17 -3.73 -16.48
N ILE A 384 -6.52 -3.07 -15.53
CA ILE A 384 -5.14 -3.35 -15.12
C ILE A 384 -5.09 -3.40 -13.60
N LEU A 385 -4.46 -4.44 -13.08
CA LEU A 385 -4.17 -4.63 -11.67
C LEU A 385 -2.66 -4.76 -11.49
N VAL A 386 -2.10 -4.06 -10.52
CA VAL A 386 -0.68 -4.18 -10.18
C VAL A 386 -0.53 -4.61 -8.73
N GLY A 387 0.15 -5.74 -8.51
CA GLY A 387 0.45 -6.28 -7.20
C GLY A 387 1.93 -6.17 -6.82
N GLY A 388 2.22 -5.52 -5.69
CA GLY A 388 3.56 -5.37 -5.13
C GLY A 388 3.85 -6.37 -4.00
N ASN A 389 5.03 -6.99 -4.05
CA ASN A 389 5.44 -8.03 -3.10
C ASN A 389 6.54 -7.58 -2.12
N SER A 390 7.00 -8.52 -1.27
CA SER A 390 8.03 -8.25 -0.27
C SER A 390 9.47 -8.28 -0.77
N SER A 391 9.72 -8.66 -2.02
CA SER A 391 11.03 -8.56 -2.66
C SER A 391 11.18 -7.32 -3.52
N GLY A 392 10.22 -6.39 -3.49
CA GLY A 392 10.27 -5.16 -4.28
C GLY A 392 9.84 -5.34 -5.74
N ARG A 393 9.22 -6.47 -6.08
CA ARG A 393 8.70 -6.74 -7.43
C ARG A 393 7.24 -6.35 -7.55
N LEU A 394 6.91 -5.80 -8.72
CA LEU A 394 5.56 -5.52 -9.17
C LEU A 394 5.14 -6.55 -10.22
N HIS A 395 3.87 -6.94 -10.20
CA HIS A 395 3.26 -7.91 -11.12
C HIS A 395 2.04 -7.23 -11.74
N VAL A 396 2.05 -7.04 -13.06
CA VAL A 396 0.97 -6.37 -13.80
C VAL A 396 0.10 -7.42 -14.49
N PHE A 397 -1.20 -7.39 -14.22
CA PHE A 397 -2.21 -8.29 -14.77
C PHE A 397 -3.06 -7.57 -15.81
#